data_AF-A0A9D5IW47-F1
#
_entry.id   AF-A0A9D5IW47-F1
#
_cell.length_a   1.000
_cell.length_b   1.000
_cell.length_c   1.000
_cell.angle_alpha   90.00
_cell.angle_beta   90.00
_cell.angle_gamma   90.00
#
_symmetry.space_group_name_H-M   'P 1'
#
loop_
_entity.id
_entity.type
_entity.pdbx_description
1 polymer ?
#
loop_
_entity_poly.entity_id
_entity_poly.type
_entity_poly.pdbx_seq_one_letter_code
_entity_poly.pdbx_strand_id
1 'polypeptide(L)'
;MFSMTVNDFFLSMASALLICGIIILGVGVFTLIGKLMGKELRTIAEQTAKLAQKGITEDVAGLVGNARTLIEALNQMVKTTAGVGIFLVMLGFVLLGAAYALVLQIR
;
A
#
# COMPACT_ATOMS: atom_id res chain seq x y z
N MET A 1 18.44 29.29 -23.72
CA MET A 1 17.42 29.93 -22.87
C MET A 1 16.07 29.49 -23.41
N PHE A 2 15.35 28.62 -22.70
CA PHE A 2 14.00 28.21 -23.10
C PHE A 2 13.07 29.41 -22.87
N SER A 3 12.73 30.13 -23.93
CA SER A 3 11.60 31.08 -23.90
C SER A 3 10.32 30.26 -23.91
N MET A 4 9.97 29.67 -22.76
CA MET A 4 8.66 29.07 -22.54
C MET A 4 7.69 30.16 -22.11
N THR A 5 6.51 30.17 -22.74
CA THR A 5 5.40 31.00 -22.29
C THR A 5 4.92 30.45 -20.94
N VAL A 6 4.32 31.30 -20.11
CA VAL A 6 3.76 30.88 -18.80
C VAL A 6 2.78 29.71 -18.95
N ASN A 7 2.01 29.68 -20.05
CA ASN A 7 1.13 28.55 -20.37
C ASN A 7 1.88 27.25 -20.66
N ASP A 8 2.99 27.31 -21.41
CA ASP A 8 3.80 26.13 -21.71
C ASP A 8 4.40 25.54 -20.42
N PHE A 9 4.75 26.41 -19.46
CA PHE A 9 5.27 26.01 -18.15
C PHE A 9 4.19 25.34 -17.28
N PHE A 10 2.99 25.91 -17.23
CA PHE A 10 1.88 25.26 -16.51
C PHE A 10 1.49 23.92 -17.13
N LEU A 11 1.51 23.82 -18.47
CA LEU A 11 1.22 22.58 -19.18
C LEU A 11 2.26 21.49 -18.91
N SER A 12 3.56 21.84 -18.92
CA SER A 12 4.63 20.88 -18.61
C SER A 12 4.57 20.42 -17.15
N MET A 13 4.26 21.32 -16.21
CA MET A 13 4.08 20.98 -14.80
C MET A 13 2.84 20.10 -14.57
N ALA A 14 1.72 20.43 -15.22
CA ALA A 14 0.49 19.64 -15.13
C ALA A 14 0.70 18.23 -15.68
N SER A 15 1.38 18.08 -16.82
CA SER A 15 1.67 16.76 -17.40
C SER A 15 2.60 15.93 -16.49
N ALA A 16 3.63 16.54 -15.90
CA ALA A 16 4.48 15.88 -14.92
C ALA A 16 3.70 15.43 -13.67
N LEU A 17 2.85 16.29 -13.11
CA LEU A 17 2.00 15.94 -11.97
C LEU A 17 1.03 14.80 -12.30
N LEU A 18 0.44 14.81 -13.50
CA LEU A 18 -0.48 13.78 -13.96
C LEU A 18 0.22 12.41 -14.02
N ILE A 19 1.39 12.34 -14.65
CA ILE A 19 2.19 11.12 -14.75
C ILE A 19 2.57 10.61 -13.36
N CYS A 20 3.08 11.49 -12.49
CA CYS A 20 3.41 11.13 -11.11
C CYS A 20 2.18 10.62 -10.32
N GLY A 21 1.03 11.27 -10.48
CA GLY A 21 -0.23 10.86 -9.86
C GLY A 21 -0.66 9.46 -10.28
N ILE A 22 -0.57 9.14 -11.57
CA ILE A 22 -0.86 7.79 -12.09
C ILE A 22 0.08 6.74 -11.49
N ILE A 23 1.38 7.03 -11.45
CA ILE A 23 2.38 6.09 -10.89
C ILE A 23 2.07 5.81 -9.41
N ILE A 24 1.82 6.87 -8.62
CA ILE A 24 1.54 6.74 -7.20
C ILE A 24 0.23 5.97 -6.95
N LEU A 25 -0.81 6.23 -7.76
CA LEU A 25 -2.04 5.43 -7.72
C LEU A 25 -1.76 3.96 -8.02
N GLY A 26 -0.98 3.66 -9.07
CA GLY A 26 -0.63 2.30 -9.45
C GLY A 26 0.09 1.56 -8.32
N VAL A 27 1.08 2.20 -7.70
CA VAL A 27 1.81 1.63 -6.55
C VAL A 27 0.86 1.44 -5.36
N GLY A 28 0.03 2.42 -5.02
CA GLY A 28 -0.93 2.34 -3.92
C GLY A 28 -1.91 1.17 -4.07
N VAL A 29 -2.46 0.99 -5.28
CA VAL A 29 -3.35 -0.14 -5.61
C VAL A 29 -2.59 -1.46 -5.53
N PHE A 30 -1.38 -1.54 -6.07
CA PHE A 30 -0.55 -2.75 -6.01
C PHE A 30 -0.24 -3.17 -4.56
N THR A 31 0.13 -2.21 -3.70
CA THR A 31 0.34 -2.42 -2.26
C THR A 31 -0.94 -2.93 -1.58
N LEU A 32 -2.11 -2.42 -1.96
CA LEU A 32 -3.39 -2.86 -1.44
C LEU A 32 -3.72 -4.32 -1.83
N ILE A 33 -3.42 -4.71 -3.06
CA ILE A 33 -3.62 -6.08 -3.56
C ILE A 33 -2.69 -7.05 -2.82
N GLY A 34 -1.42 -6.68 -2.59
CA GLY A 34 -0.47 -7.52 -1.82
C GLY A 34 -0.95 -7.84 -0.40
N LYS A 35 -1.73 -6.94 0.22
CA LYS A 35 -2.38 -7.19 1.53
C LYS A 35 -3.34 -8.40 1.48
N LEU A 36 -4.09 -8.57 0.40
CA LEU A 36 -5.05 -9.67 0.26
C LEU A 36 -4.34 -11.03 0.33
N MET A 37 -3.18 -11.15 -0.32
CA MET A 37 -2.33 -12.35 -0.27
C MET A 37 -1.76 -12.59 1.13
N GLY A 38 -1.34 -11.53 1.84
CA GLY A 38 -0.85 -11.65 3.22
C GLY A 38 -1.89 -12.17 4.22
N LYS A 39 -3.18 -11.91 3.98
CA LYS A 39 -4.28 -12.40 4.83
C LYS A 39 -4.48 -13.92 4.69
N GLU A 40 -4.30 -14.47 3.49
CA GLU A 40 -4.39 -15.91 3.24
C GLU A 40 -3.23 -16.66 3.89
N LEU A 41 -2.00 -16.15 3.78
CA LEU A 41 -0.82 -16.70 4.48
C LEU A 41 -1.02 -16.74 6.00
N ARG A 42 -1.63 -15.70 6.57
CA ARG A 42 -1.97 -15.69 8.01
C ARG A 42 -2.94 -16.80 8.37
N THR A 43 -3.94 -17.03 7.52
CA THR A 43 -4.97 -18.06 7.74
C THR A 43 -4.37 -19.46 7.69
N ILE A 44 -3.48 -19.72 6.73
CA ILE A 44 -2.74 -20.98 6.60
C ILE A 44 -1.83 -21.19 7.83
N ALA A 45 -1.11 -20.16 8.26
CA ALA A 45 -0.26 -20.24 9.45
C ALA A 45 -1.07 -20.54 10.74
N GLU A 46 -2.24 -19.90 10.93
CA GLU A 46 -3.13 -20.18 12.05
C GLU A 46 -3.67 -21.62 12.02
N GLN A 47 -4.02 -22.14 10.84
CA GLN A 47 -4.50 -23.51 10.66
C GLN A 47 -3.38 -24.53 10.93
N THR A 48 -2.17 -24.30 10.42
CA THR A 48 -1.00 -25.16 10.67
C THR A 48 -0.58 -25.15 12.14
N ALA A 49 -0.61 -23.98 12.79
CA ALA A 49 -0.33 -23.89 14.22
C ALA A 49 -1.36 -24.67 15.05
N LYS A 50 -2.65 -24.59 14.71
CA LYS A 50 -3.70 -25.39 15.37
C LYS A 50 -3.56 -26.89 15.13
N LEU A 51 -3.13 -27.32 13.94
CA LEU A 51 -2.85 -28.73 13.64
C LEU A 51 -1.67 -29.26 14.46
N ALA A 52 -0.57 -28.50 14.55
CA ALA A 52 0.57 -28.84 15.38
C ALA A 52 0.19 -28.94 16.87
N GLN A 53 -0.66 -28.02 17.35
CA GLN A 53 -1.11 -27.97 18.73
C GLN A 53 -2.04 -29.12 19.13
N LYS A 54 -2.73 -29.77 18.17
CA LYS A 54 -3.56 -30.96 18.43
C LYS A 54 -2.76 -32.27 18.43
N GLY A 55 -1.51 -32.27 17.99
CA GLY A 55 -0.70 -33.49 17.81
C GLY A 55 0.31 -33.81 18.92
N ILE A 56 0.73 -32.84 19.74
CA ILE A 56 1.77 -33.04 20.77
C ILE A 56 1.41 -32.28 22.04
N THR A 57 1.15 -33.03 23.11
CA THR A 57 0.88 -32.55 24.46
C THR A 57 2.19 -32.20 25.18
N GLU A 58 2.16 -31.07 25.91
CA GLU A 58 3.11 -30.62 26.96
C GLU A 58 4.28 -29.69 26.57
N ASP A 59 5.00 -29.84 25.44
CA ASP A 59 6.13 -28.93 25.09
C ASP A 59 5.80 -27.81 24.07
N VAL A 60 4.61 -27.84 23.46
CA VAL A 60 4.24 -26.92 22.35
C VAL A 60 3.70 -25.57 22.83
N ALA A 61 3.33 -25.43 24.12
CA ALA A 61 2.77 -24.18 24.64
C ALA A 61 3.76 -23.00 24.54
N GLY A 62 5.06 -23.24 24.76
CA GLY A 62 6.11 -22.23 24.59
C GLY A 62 6.39 -21.87 23.13
N LEU A 63 6.37 -22.85 22.23
CA LEU A 63 6.57 -22.66 20.79
C LEU A 63 5.36 -21.99 20.11
N VAL A 64 4.13 -22.29 20.54
CA VAL A 64 2.91 -21.62 20.08
C VAL A 64 2.85 -20.16 20.53
N GLY A 65 3.40 -19.83 21.71
CA GLY A 65 3.56 -18.44 22.13
C GLY A 65 4.39 -17.64 21.13
N ASN A 66 5.50 -18.21 20.64
CA ASN A 66 6.35 -17.58 19.65
C ASN A 66 5.69 -17.50 18.25
N ALA A 67 4.92 -18.52 17.87
CA ALA A 67 4.11 -18.49 16.65
C ALA A 67 3.02 -17.41 16.71
N ARG A 68 2.37 -17.21 17.88
CA ARG A 68 1.42 -16.11 18.09
C ARG A 68 2.09 -14.76 17.92
N THR A 69 3.26 -14.53 18.52
CA THR A 69 4.02 -13.28 18.35
C THR A 69 4.34 -13.02 16.87
N LEU A 70 4.72 -14.05 16.10
CA LEU A 70 4.95 -13.92 14.67
C LEU A 70 3.68 -13.57 13.89
N ILE A 71 2.53 -14.15 14.25
CA ILE A 71 1.23 -13.83 13.65
C ILE A 71 0.79 -12.40 14.02
N GLU A 72 1.03 -11.96 15.25
CA GLU A 72 0.76 -10.60 15.72
C GLU A 72 1.61 -9.57 14.93
N ALA A 73 2.91 -9.85 14.78
CA ALA A 73 3.84 -9.03 13.99
C ALA A 73 3.46 -9.02 12.50
N LEU A 74 3.09 -10.17 11.94
CA LEU A 74 2.57 -10.27 10.58
C LEU A 74 1.29 -9.45 10.40
N ASN A 75 0.38 -9.50 11.38
CA ASN A 75 -0.84 -8.69 11.37
C ASN A 75 -0.53 -7.19 11.43
N GLN A 76 0.45 -6.78 12.24
CA GLN A 76 0.93 -5.40 12.27
C GLN A 76 1.50 -4.99 10.90
N MET A 77 2.38 -5.79 10.30
CA MET A 77 2.97 -5.51 8.97
C MET A 77 1.91 -5.40 7.87
N VAL A 78 0.92 -6.30 7.86
CA VAL A 78 -0.20 -6.25 6.90
C VAL A 78 -1.07 -5.01 7.13
N LYS A 79 -1.29 -4.60 8.39
CA LYS A 79 -2.07 -3.41 8.74
C LYS A 79 -1.36 -2.11 8.35
N THR A 80 -0.06 -1.97 8.59
CA THR A 80 0.72 -0.80 8.14
C THR A 80 0.82 -0.73 6.63
N THR A 81 1.08 -1.86 5.95
CA THR A 81 1.11 -1.91 4.49
C THR A 81 -0.23 -1.49 3.88
N ALA A 82 -1.34 -1.87 4.50
CA ALA A 82 -2.67 -1.43 4.09
C ALA A 82 -2.88 0.08 4.30
N GLY A 83 -2.46 0.60 5.46
CA GLY A 83 -2.54 2.04 5.75
C GLY A 83 -1.73 2.87 4.75
N VAL A 84 -0.52 2.42 4.43
CA VAL A 84 0.35 3.04 3.41
C VAL A 84 -0.30 2.97 2.02
N GLY A 85 -0.87 1.83 1.64
CA GLY A 85 -1.58 1.69 0.36
C GLY A 85 -2.74 2.66 0.21
N ILE A 86 -3.61 2.79 1.22
CA ILE A 86 -4.74 3.73 1.22
C ILE A 86 -4.23 5.18 1.14
N PHE A 87 -3.19 5.51 1.89
CA PHE A 87 -2.58 6.84 1.87
C PHE A 87 -2.03 7.19 0.47
N LEU A 88 -1.31 6.26 -0.17
CA LEU A 88 -0.79 6.43 -1.53
C LEU A 88 -1.92 6.63 -2.54
N VAL A 89 -3.01 5.86 -2.44
CA VAL A 89 -4.18 6.03 -3.32
C VAL A 89 -4.80 7.42 -3.15
N MET A 90 -5.03 7.85 -1.90
CA MET A 90 -5.59 9.18 -1.62
C MET A 90 -4.68 10.29 -2.16
N LEU A 91 -3.37 10.18 -1.93
CA LEU A 91 -2.38 11.14 -2.40
C LEU A 91 -2.33 11.21 -3.93
N GLY A 92 -2.45 10.07 -4.60
CA GLY A 92 -2.55 10.00 -6.07
C GLY A 92 -3.77 10.75 -6.60
N PHE A 93 -4.95 10.60 -5.98
CA PHE A 93 -6.13 11.39 -6.36
C PHE A 93 -5.95 12.89 -6.13
N VAL A 94 -5.31 13.30 -5.04
CA VAL A 94 -4.99 14.71 -4.78
C VAL A 94 -4.07 15.28 -5.87
N LEU A 95 -3.05 14.52 -6.27
CA LEU A 95 -2.13 14.93 -7.34
C LEU A 95 -2.83 15.05 -8.70
N LEU A 96 -3.73 14.13 -9.03
CA LEU A 96 -4.55 14.23 -10.25
C LEU A 96 -5.48 15.45 -10.21
N GLY A 97 -6.10 15.72 -9.06
CA GLY A 97 -6.92 16.92 -8.85
C GLY A 97 -6.10 18.21 -9.01
N ALA A 98 -4.89 18.25 -8.46
CA ALA A 98 -3.97 19.37 -8.60
C ALA A 98 -3.52 19.56 -10.06
N ALA A 99 -3.23 18.48 -10.78
CA ALA A 99 -2.92 18.54 -12.21
C ALA A 99 -4.08 19.13 -13.02
N TYR A 100 -5.31 18.69 -12.75
CA TYR A 100 -6.51 19.21 -13.40
C TYR A 100 -6.75 20.69 -13.08
N ALA A 101 -6.55 21.10 -11.82
CA ALA A 101 -6.67 22.49 -11.40
C ALA A 101 -5.63 23.40 -12.08
N LEU A 102 -4.40 22.93 -12.28
CA LEU A 102 -3.38 23.66 -13.03
C LEU A 102 -3.79 23.86 -14.50
N VAL A 103 -4.36 22.83 -15.14
CA VAL A 103 -4.84 22.94 -16.52
C VAL A 103 -5.99 23.95 -16.64
N LEU A 104 -6.87 24.04 -15.63
CA LEU A 104 -7.95 25.04 -15.63
C LEU A 104 -7.46 26.48 -15.45
N GLN A 105 -6.27 26.70 -14.90
CA GLN A 105 -5.67 28.03 -14.76
C GLN A 105 -4.97 28.51 -16.05
N ILE A 106 -4.73 27.61 -17.01
CA ILE A 106 -4.23 27.94 -18.34
C ILE A 106 -5.35 28.70 -19.08
N ARG A 107 -5.15 29.99 -19.30
CA ARG A 107 -6.08 30.90 -19.98
C ARG A 107 -5.40 31.54 -21.19
#